data_AF-A0A6V8N8E1-F1
#
_entry.id   AF-A0A6V8N8E1-F1
#
_cell.length_a   1.000
_cell.length_b   1.000
_cell.length_c   1.000
_cell.angle_alpha   90.00
_cell.angle_beta   90.00
_cell.angle_gamma   90.00
#
_symmetry.space_group_name_H-M   'P 1'
#
loop_
_entity.id
_entity.type
_entity.pdbx_description
1 polymer ?
#
loop_
_entity_poly.entity_id
_entity_poly.type
_entity_poly.pdbx_seq_one_letter_code
_entity_poly.pdbx_strand_id
1 'polypeptide(L)'
;MKRNNLIPMVVLGLVVQLLYACAGTTSIARVHPEPVQGLVDCAQCHTDRWANLNHRAPDFLAKHGVWGGTRAACASCHQESFCADCHAHKDDLKPSDKYKDAPERALPHRGDYLNQHKIDGRIDPASCLKCHGRQNNEGCKRCHR
;
A
#
# COMPACT_ATOMS: atom_id res chain seq x y z
N MET A 1 -31.23 -24.87 -51.89
CA MET A 1 -30.23 -23.95 -51.28
C MET A 1 -29.79 -24.53 -49.94
N LYS A 2 -28.59 -25.13 -49.85
CA LYS A 2 -28.06 -25.67 -48.58
C LYS A 2 -27.68 -24.48 -47.69
N ARG A 3 -28.41 -24.27 -46.59
CA ARG A 3 -28.05 -23.29 -45.57
C ARG A 3 -26.68 -23.66 -45.01
N ASN A 4 -25.69 -22.79 -45.22
CA ASN A 4 -24.33 -23.02 -44.77
C ASN A 4 -24.27 -22.73 -43.26
N ASN A 5 -24.51 -23.76 -42.44
CA ASN A 5 -24.53 -23.65 -40.98
C ASN A 5 -23.13 -23.50 -40.35
N LEU A 6 -22.07 -23.42 -41.17
CA LEU A 6 -20.68 -23.31 -40.72
C LEU A 6 -20.42 -21.98 -39.98
N ILE A 7 -20.98 -20.88 -40.49
CA ILE A 7 -20.81 -19.54 -39.91
C ILE A 7 -21.43 -19.44 -38.49
N PRO A 8 -22.70 -19.82 -38.26
CA PRO A 8 -23.26 -19.74 -36.91
C PRO A 8 -22.56 -20.70 -35.92
N MET A 9 -22.03 -21.84 -36.37
CA MET A 9 -21.24 -22.74 -35.51
C MET A 9 -19.91 -22.12 -35.08
N VAL A 10 -19.18 -21.46 -35.99
CA VAL A 10 -17.92 -20.78 -35.66
C VAL A 10 -18.17 -19.60 -34.72
N VAL A 11 -19.21 -18.81 -34.96
CA VAL A 11 -19.59 -17.70 -34.07
C VAL A 11 -19.96 -18.22 -32.68
N LEU A 12 -20.74 -19.30 -32.58
CA LEU A 12 -21.09 -19.90 -31.30
C LEU A 12 -19.85 -20.42 -30.56
N GLY A 13 -18.92 -21.06 -31.28
CA GLY A 13 -17.65 -21.52 -30.71
C GLY A 13 -16.80 -20.37 -30.16
N LEU A 14 -16.67 -19.26 -30.89
CA LEU A 14 -15.97 -18.06 -30.43
C LEU A 14 -16.61 -17.43 -29.19
N VAL A 15 -17.94 -17.35 -29.15
CA VAL A 15 -18.67 -16.82 -27.99
C VAL A 15 -18.45 -17.69 -26.75
N VAL A 16 -18.50 -19.02 -26.90
CA VAL A 16 -18.23 -19.96 -25.79
C VAL A 16 -16.79 -19.80 -25.28
N GLN A 17 -15.82 -19.64 -26.17
CA GLN A 17 -14.43 -19.40 -25.75
C GLN A 17 -14.24 -18.06 -25.03
N LEU A 18 -14.93 -17.01 -25.47
CA LEU A 18 -14.89 -15.71 -24.79
C LEU A 18 -15.49 -15.79 -23.38
N LEU A 19 -16.65 -16.45 -23.23
CA LEU A 19 -17.30 -16.63 -21.94
C LEU A 19 -16.46 -17.48 -20.98
N TYR A 20 -15.81 -18.53 -21.48
CA TYR A 20 -14.89 -19.36 -20.70
C TYR A 20 -13.67 -18.56 -20.20
N ALA A 21 -13.12 -17.67 -21.03
CA ALA A 21 -12.03 -16.78 -20.62
C ALA A 21 -12.45 -15.82 -19.50
N CYS A 22 -13.70 -15.34 -19.50
CA CYS A 22 -14.22 -14.45 -18.47
C CYS A 22 -14.56 -15.18 -17.16
N ALA A 23 -14.97 -16.45 -17.21
CA ALA A 23 -15.38 -17.23 -16.03
C ALA A 23 -14.26 -17.42 -14.99
N GLY A 24 -12.98 -17.37 -15.42
CA GLY A 24 -11.82 -17.46 -14.52
C GLY A 24 -11.34 -16.13 -13.94
N THR A 25 -11.97 -15.00 -14.28
CA THR A 25 -11.51 -13.69 -13.80
C THR A 25 -12.09 -13.38 -12.43
N THR A 26 -11.23 -13.21 -11.43
CA THR A 26 -11.64 -12.65 -10.13
C THR A 26 -11.78 -11.15 -10.29
N SER A 27 -12.99 -10.69 -10.59
CA SER A 27 -13.28 -9.26 -10.60
C SER A 27 -13.34 -8.74 -9.16
N ILE A 28 -12.65 -7.63 -8.91
CA ILE A 28 -12.77 -6.87 -7.67
C ILE A 28 -13.59 -5.64 -8.00
N ALA A 29 -14.66 -5.42 -7.24
CA ALA A 29 -15.51 -4.26 -7.44
C ALA A 29 -14.68 -2.99 -7.22
N ARG A 30 -14.68 -2.08 -8.21
CA ARG A 30 -14.04 -0.76 -8.08
C ARG A 30 -14.76 0.15 -7.09
N VAL A 31 -16.02 -0.14 -6.80
CA VAL A 31 -16.86 0.64 -5.91
C VAL A 31 -17.38 -0.31 -4.85
N HIS A 32 -17.20 0.06 -3.58
CA HIS A 32 -17.76 -0.70 -2.47
C HIS A 32 -19.30 -0.52 -2.46
N PRO A 33 -20.10 -1.59 -2.25
CA PRO A 33 -21.57 -1.49 -2.30
C PRO A 33 -22.17 -0.49 -1.29
N GLU A 34 -21.50 -0.36 -0.13
CA GLU A 34 -21.84 0.60 0.92
C GLU A 34 -20.80 1.74 0.93
N PRO A 35 -21.18 3.01 1.16
CA PRO A 35 -20.23 4.09 1.40
C PRO A 35 -19.29 3.80 2.57
N VAL A 36 -17.99 3.69 2.27
CA VAL A 36 -16.89 3.61 3.26
C VAL A 36 -16.12 4.92 3.28
N GLN A 37 -15.88 5.49 4.47
CA GLN A 37 -15.15 6.75 4.65
C GLN A 37 -13.92 6.57 5.54
N GLY A 38 -12.79 7.13 5.10
CA GLY A 38 -11.55 7.13 5.88
C GLY A 38 -10.95 5.73 6.09
N LEU A 39 -10.25 5.56 7.22
CA LEU A 39 -9.59 4.31 7.60
C LEU A 39 -10.57 3.36 8.31
N VAL A 40 -11.35 2.64 7.51
CA VAL A 40 -12.35 1.66 7.98
C VAL A 40 -11.67 0.36 8.42
N ASP A 41 -12.20 -0.25 9.48
CA ASP A 41 -11.82 -1.60 9.88
C ASP A 41 -12.69 -2.63 9.14
N CYS A 42 -12.11 -3.31 8.16
CA CYS A 42 -12.82 -4.27 7.31
C CYS A 42 -13.40 -5.44 8.11
N ALA A 43 -12.77 -5.82 9.23
CA ALA A 43 -13.21 -6.94 10.05
C ALA A 43 -14.55 -6.67 10.76
N GLN A 44 -15.05 -5.42 10.76
CA GLN A 44 -16.38 -5.10 11.28
C GLN A 44 -17.51 -5.70 10.44
N CYS A 45 -17.29 -5.87 9.13
CA CYS A 45 -18.31 -6.37 8.20
C CYS A 45 -17.88 -7.61 7.41
N HIS A 46 -16.57 -7.85 7.28
CA HIS A 46 -16.03 -8.99 6.54
C HIS A 46 -15.48 -10.06 7.49
N THR A 47 -15.81 -11.31 7.18
CA THR A 47 -15.21 -12.50 7.80
C THR A 47 -14.34 -13.30 6.83
N ASP A 48 -14.17 -12.79 5.60
CA ASP A 48 -13.40 -13.40 4.53
C ASP A 48 -12.00 -12.75 4.40
N ARG A 49 -11.33 -12.95 3.27
CA ARG A 49 -9.99 -12.39 3.02
C ARG A 49 -9.91 -10.87 3.19
N TRP A 50 -11.01 -10.13 3.05
CA TRP A 50 -11.02 -8.68 3.21
C TRP A 50 -10.82 -8.26 4.66
N ALA A 51 -11.19 -9.11 5.63
CA ALA A 51 -10.92 -8.88 7.05
C ALA A 51 -9.42 -8.74 7.36
N ASN A 52 -8.55 -9.33 6.53
CA ASN A 52 -7.11 -9.28 6.71
C ASN A 52 -6.48 -7.95 6.26
N LEU A 53 -7.21 -7.07 5.57
CA LEU A 53 -6.73 -5.75 5.16
C LEU A 53 -6.79 -4.70 6.30
N ASN A 54 -6.33 -5.10 7.48
CA ASN A 54 -6.40 -4.29 8.69
C ASN A 54 -5.23 -3.30 8.77
N HIS A 55 -5.44 -2.08 8.26
CA HIS A 55 -4.46 -0.99 8.34
C HIS A 55 -4.20 -0.47 9.76
N ARG A 56 -5.01 -0.85 10.75
CA ARG A 56 -4.78 -0.48 12.16
C ARG A 56 -3.75 -1.38 12.83
N ALA A 57 -3.46 -2.55 12.25
CA ALA A 57 -2.43 -3.42 12.77
C ALA A 57 -1.05 -2.74 12.63
N PRO A 58 -0.25 -2.63 13.72
CA PRO A 58 1.02 -1.91 13.69
C PRO A 58 2.05 -2.56 12.75
N ASP A 59 1.88 -3.84 12.43
CA ASP A 59 2.72 -4.62 11.53
C ASP A 59 2.09 -4.79 10.13
N PHE A 60 0.98 -4.11 9.83
CA PHE A 60 0.30 -4.23 8.53
C PHE A 60 1.25 -3.96 7.37
N LEU A 61 1.96 -2.83 7.40
CA LEU A 61 2.91 -2.46 6.35
C LEU A 61 4.07 -3.46 6.25
N ALA A 62 4.55 -4.01 7.37
CA ALA A 62 5.63 -4.98 7.39
C ALA A 62 5.20 -6.35 6.83
N LYS A 63 3.93 -6.71 7.01
CA LYS A 63 3.37 -8.01 6.62
C LYS A 63 2.36 -7.93 5.47
N HIS A 64 2.25 -6.80 4.77
CA HIS A 64 1.20 -6.60 3.76
C HIS A 64 1.29 -7.65 2.61
N GLY A 65 2.48 -8.13 2.28
CA GLY A 65 2.68 -9.22 1.33
C GLY A 65 2.16 -10.59 1.82
N VAL A 66 2.11 -10.81 3.14
CA VAL A 66 1.58 -12.03 3.78
C VAL A 66 0.06 -11.96 3.90
N TRP A 67 -0.47 -10.78 4.23
CA TRP A 67 -1.91 -10.54 4.31
C TRP A 67 -2.59 -10.46 2.93
N GLY A 68 -1.77 -10.46 1.86
CA GLY A 68 -2.11 -11.14 0.62
C GLY A 68 -3.33 -10.60 -0.10
N GLY A 69 -3.55 -9.30 -0.05
CA GLY A 69 -4.35 -8.63 -1.07
C GLY A 69 -3.67 -8.81 -2.43
N THR A 70 -4.45 -8.98 -3.50
CA THR A 70 -3.89 -8.89 -4.86
C THR A 70 -3.58 -7.43 -5.16
N ARG A 71 -2.69 -7.15 -6.13
CA ARG A 71 -2.50 -5.78 -6.63
C ARG A 71 -3.83 -5.12 -7.01
N ALA A 72 -4.76 -5.90 -7.56
CA ALA A 72 -6.11 -5.45 -7.87
C ALA A 72 -6.97 -5.12 -6.63
N ALA A 73 -6.74 -5.79 -5.50
CA ALA A 73 -7.39 -5.49 -4.23
C ALA A 73 -6.89 -4.17 -3.63
N CYS A 74 -5.58 -3.90 -3.73
CA CYS A 74 -5.04 -2.61 -3.29
C CYS A 74 -5.53 -1.47 -4.19
N ALA A 75 -5.63 -1.73 -5.49
CA ALA A 75 -6.07 -0.76 -6.51
C ALA A 75 -7.56 -0.38 -6.44
N SER A 76 -8.36 -1.04 -5.59
CA SER A 76 -9.75 -0.61 -5.37
C SER A 76 -9.82 0.68 -4.53
N CYS A 77 -8.82 0.94 -3.69
CA CYS A 77 -8.76 2.11 -2.80
C CYS A 77 -7.54 3.00 -3.06
N HIS A 78 -6.40 2.42 -3.44
CA HIS A 78 -5.15 3.14 -3.64
C HIS A 78 -4.82 3.33 -5.12
N GLN A 79 -4.13 4.43 -5.42
CA GLN A 79 -3.53 4.65 -6.73
C GLN A 79 -2.32 3.73 -6.91
N GLU A 80 -2.07 3.32 -8.15
CA GLU A 80 -0.94 2.44 -8.50
C GLU A 80 0.43 3.04 -8.10
N SER A 81 0.53 4.37 -8.07
CA SER A 81 1.73 5.08 -7.62
C SER A 81 2.09 4.79 -6.16
N PHE A 82 1.13 4.40 -5.31
CA PHE A 82 1.40 4.02 -3.92
C PHE A 82 2.28 2.77 -3.85
N CYS A 83 1.97 1.76 -4.66
CA CYS A 83 2.77 0.54 -4.77
C CYS A 83 4.18 0.87 -5.28
N ALA A 84 4.28 1.81 -6.21
CA ALA A 84 5.53 2.20 -6.86
C ALA A 84 6.55 2.81 -5.89
N ASP A 85 6.12 3.49 -4.81
CA ASP A 85 7.04 4.02 -3.81
C ASP A 85 8.03 2.97 -3.29
N CYS A 86 7.57 1.74 -3.08
CA CYS A 86 8.38 0.65 -2.55
C CYS A 86 8.75 -0.41 -3.60
N HIS A 87 7.86 -0.70 -4.56
CA HIS A 87 8.04 -1.77 -5.54
C HIS A 87 8.60 -1.29 -6.89
N ALA A 88 8.57 0.00 -7.21
CA ALA A 88 9.19 0.48 -8.44
C ALA A 88 10.66 0.78 -8.19
N HIS A 89 11.54 0.09 -8.91
CA HIS A 89 12.97 0.42 -8.98
C HIS A 89 13.26 1.67 -9.84
N LYS A 90 12.27 2.55 -10.01
CA LYS A 90 12.33 3.71 -10.92
C LYS A 90 12.28 5.05 -10.21
N ASP A 91 12.04 5.06 -8.90
CA ASP A 91 12.15 6.28 -8.11
C ASP A 91 13.58 6.36 -7.55
N ASP A 92 14.24 7.51 -7.73
CA ASP A 92 15.65 7.68 -7.38
C ASP A 92 15.87 7.71 -5.85
N LEU A 93 14.79 7.92 -5.09
CA LEU A 93 14.81 8.02 -3.64
C LEU A 93 14.09 6.84 -3.00
N LYS A 94 14.75 6.20 -2.04
CA LYS A 94 14.11 5.18 -1.21
C LYS A 94 12.96 5.81 -0.41
N PRO A 95 11.89 5.06 -0.08
CA PRO A 95 10.81 5.54 0.79
C PRO A 95 11.29 6.21 2.08
N SER A 96 12.35 5.70 2.70
CA SER A 96 12.96 6.28 3.90
C SER A 96 13.54 7.67 3.67
N ASP A 97 13.95 7.98 2.44
CA ASP A 97 14.48 9.29 2.06
C ASP A 97 13.40 10.25 1.59
N LYS A 98 12.42 9.73 0.83
CA LYS A 98 11.27 10.48 0.32
C LYS A 98 10.29 10.87 1.43
N TYR A 99 10.12 10.02 2.44
CA TYR A 99 9.13 10.16 3.51
C TYR A 99 9.76 10.15 4.91
N LYS A 100 10.95 10.72 5.01
CA LYS A 100 11.78 10.85 6.23
C LYS A 100 11.06 11.36 7.48
N ASP A 101 10.03 12.19 7.33
CA ASP A 101 9.31 12.85 8.41
C ASP A 101 7.87 12.32 8.58
N ALA A 102 7.50 11.24 7.87
CA ALA A 102 6.16 10.66 7.89
C ALA A 102 5.96 9.79 9.14
N PRO A 103 5.27 10.27 10.19
CA PRO A 103 5.09 9.52 11.43
C PRO A 103 4.30 8.22 11.25
N GLU A 104 3.53 8.10 10.17
CA GLU A 104 2.76 6.92 9.81
C GLU A 104 3.60 5.78 9.21
N ARG A 105 4.85 6.06 8.82
CA ARG A 105 5.77 5.02 8.34
C ARG A 105 6.59 4.50 9.51
N ALA A 106 6.75 3.18 9.60
CA ALA A 106 7.41 2.48 10.72
C ALA A 106 8.93 2.79 10.89
N LEU A 107 9.41 3.86 10.28
CA LEU A 107 10.75 4.41 10.41
C LEU A 107 10.59 5.91 10.70
N PRO A 108 10.38 6.31 11.96
CA PRO A 108 10.27 7.73 12.35
C PRO A 108 11.57 8.51 12.10
N HIS A 109 12.64 7.81 11.72
CA HIS A 109 13.93 8.34 11.30
C HIS A 109 14.45 7.53 10.10
N ARG A 110 15.30 8.14 9.28
CA ARG A 110 16.02 7.45 8.21
C ARG A 110 16.91 6.32 8.76
N GLY A 111 17.18 5.30 7.95
CA GLY A 111 18.03 4.18 8.37
C GLY A 111 19.47 4.56 8.74
N ASP A 112 19.97 5.69 8.23
CA ASP A 112 21.31 6.24 8.49
C ASP A 112 21.29 7.47 9.41
N TYR A 113 20.21 7.65 10.18
CA TYR A 113 19.96 8.90 10.91
C TYR A 113 21.12 9.36 11.80
N LEU A 114 21.94 8.48 12.37
CA LEU A 114 23.10 8.90 13.16
C LEU A 114 24.11 9.75 12.36
N ASN A 115 24.29 9.45 11.06
CA ASN A 115 25.15 10.24 10.19
C ASN A 115 24.50 11.57 9.80
N GLN A 116 23.19 11.55 9.57
CA GLN A 116 22.40 12.69 9.15
C GLN A 116 22.05 13.65 10.31
N HIS A 117 22.01 13.15 11.55
CA HIS A 117 21.63 13.87 12.77
C HIS A 117 22.39 15.18 12.94
N LYS A 118 23.69 15.20 12.60
CA LYS A 118 24.52 16.41 12.70
C LYS A 118 24.09 17.51 11.74
N ILE A 119 23.51 17.14 10.60
CA ILE A 119 23.06 18.05 9.54
C ILE A 119 21.65 18.52 9.91
N ASP A 120 20.73 17.58 10.11
CA ASP A 120 19.33 17.87 10.40
C ASP A 120 19.17 18.64 11.72
N GLY A 121 19.93 18.27 12.76
CA GLY A 121 19.96 18.97 14.04
C GLY A 121 20.58 20.37 13.99
N ARG A 122 21.32 20.73 12.93
CA ARG A 122 21.77 22.11 12.69
C ARG A 122 20.75 22.93 11.89
N ILE A 123 20.05 22.29 10.96
CA ILE A 123 19.09 22.95 10.08
C ILE A 123 17.81 23.28 10.84
N ASP A 124 17.22 22.28 11.51
CA ASP A 124 15.97 22.44 12.26
C ASP A 124 15.90 21.48 13.46
N PRO A 125 16.57 21.82 14.58
CA PRO A 125 16.49 21.03 15.80
C PRO A 125 15.10 21.05 16.46
N ALA A 126 14.24 22.02 16.12
CA ALA A 126 12.92 22.15 16.74
C ALA A 126 11.94 21.08 16.23
N SER A 127 12.10 20.64 14.98
CA SER A 127 11.32 19.55 14.38
C SER A 127 11.32 18.27 15.24
N CYS A 128 12.47 17.93 15.83
CA CYS A 128 12.67 16.72 16.63
C CYS A 128 11.96 16.78 17.99
N LEU A 129 11.80 17.98 18.56
CA LEU A 129 11.31 18.19 19.93
C LEU A 129 9.82 17.85 20.08
N LYS A 130 9.07 17.80 18.96
CA LYS A 130 7.66 17.39 18.94
C LYS A 130 7.46 15.97 19.48
N CYS A 131 8.41 15.08 19.18
CA CYS A 131 8.36 13.68 19.61
C CYS A 131 9.37 13.36 20.71
N HIS A 132 10.55 14.01 20.71
CA HIS A 132 11.65 13.72 21.66
C HIS A 132 11.67 14.63 22.90
N GLY A 133 10.83 15.66 22.96
CA GLY A 133 10.80 16.59 24.09
C GLY A 133 11.96 17.60 24.05
N ARG A 134 12.41 18.06 25.22
CA ARG A 134 13.34 19.21 25.34
C ARG A 134 14.77 18.86 24.92
N GLN A 135 15.51 19.87 24.47
CA GLN A 135 16.96 19.81 24.31
C GLN A 135 17.59 19.43 25.68
N ASN A 136 18.61 18.56 25.69
CA ASN A 136 19.26 17.97 26.88
C ASN A 136 18.45 16.90 27.62
N ASN A 137 17.58 16.15 26.94
CA ASN A 137 17.02 14.92 27.52
C ASN A 137 18.10 13.81 27.63
N GLU A 138 17.76 12.71 28.30
CA GLU A 138 18.66 11.55 28.47
C GLU A 138 19.07 10.89 27.15
N GLY A 139 18.32 11.09 26.06
CA GLY A 139 18.71 10.65 24.72
C GLY A 139 19.83 11.51 24.14
N CYS A 140 19.69 12.83 24.18
CA CYS A 140 20.69 13.79 23.70
C CYS A 140 22.01 13.66 24.48
N LYS A 141 21.93 13.53 25.81
CA LYS A 141 23.09 13.43 26.70
C LYS A 141 23.99 12.22 26.46
N ARG A 142 23.49 11.18 25.77
CA ARG A 142 24.30 10.00 25.42
C ARG A 142 25.47 10.35 24.50
N CYS A 143 25.30 11.37 23.66
CA CYS A 143 26.29 11.75 22.65
C CYS A 143 26.75 13.22 22.78
N HIS A 144 25.94 14.09 23.39
CA HIS A 144 26.24 15.52 23.57
C HIS A 144 26.39 15.83 25.06
N ARG A 145 27.61 16.19 25.49
CA ARG A 145 27.93 16.60 26.87
C ARG A 145 28.15 18.09 26.94
#